data_AF-A0A6I6MTS3-F1
#
_entry.id   AF-A0A6I6MTS3-F1
#
_cell.length_a   1.000
_cell.length_b   1.000
_cell.length_c   1.000
_cell.angle_alpha   90.00
_cell.angle_beta   90.00
_cell.angle_gamma   90.00
#
_symmetry.space_group_name_H-M   'P 1'
#
loop_
_entity.id
_entity.type
_entity.pdbx_description
1 polymer ?
#
loop_
_entity_poly.entity_id
_entity_poly.type
_entity_poly.pdbx_seq_one_letter_code
_entity_poly.pdbx_strand_id
1 'polypeptide(L)'
;MSPPNAPNPERSSNVAIWLVCGGIGLSILSWFLGVGAVMALALSGQEDPHVIIAAAFGAIGVMLLGALGVLLTIIGGVWMLAQVIADQRGGEEKRYRNVER
;
A
#
# COMPACT_ATOMS: atom_id res chain seq x y z
N MET A 1 -20.53 -31.92 17.37
CA MET A 1 -19.57 -30.80 17.53
C MET A 1 -19.45 -30.13 16.19
N SER A 2 -19.87 -28.88 16.06
CA SER A 2 -19.71 -28.14 14.79
C SER A 2 -18.23 -28.00 14.49
N PRO A 3 -17.79 -28.24 13.23
CA PRO A 3 -16.40 -28.00 12.87
C PRO A 3 -16.05 -26.53 13.14
N PRO A 4 -14.82 -26.22 13.58
CA PRO A 4 -14.40 -24.85 13.79
C PRO A 4 -14.59 -24.09 12.49
N ASN A 5 -15.38 -23.00 12.53
CA ASN A 5 -15.56 -22.11 11.40
C ASN A 5 -14.16 -21.68 10.91
N ALA A 6 -13.77 -22.18 9.74
CA ALA A 6 -12.54 -21.74 9.10
C ALA A 6 -12.59 -20.20 8.97
N PRO A 7 -11.50 -19.47 9.27
CA PRO A 7 -11.51 -18.01 9.20
C PRO A 7 -12.00 -17.56 7.83
N ASN A 8 -12.97 -16.63 7.79
CA ASN A 8 -13.50 -16.11 6.53
C ASN A 8 -12.35 -15.52 5.69
N PRO A 9 -12.03 -16.05 4.50
CA PRO A 9 -10.94 -15.56 3.67
C PRO A 9 -11.11 -14.09 3.26
N GLU A 10 -12.34 -13.58 3.20
CA GLU A 10 -12.62 -12.17 2.93
C GLU A 10 -12.03 -11.23 3.99
N ARG A 11 -11.84 -11.72 5.23
CA ARG A 11 -11.26 -10.92 6.32
C ARG A 11 -9.80 -10.57 6.07
N SER A 12 -9.04 -11.44 5.38
CA SER A 12 -7.67 -11.11 4.99
C SER A 12 -7.59 -10.30 3.70
N SER A 13 -8.66 -10.22 2.90
CA SER A 13 -8.71 -9.40 1.68
C SER A 13 -8.79 -7.91 2.00
N ASN A 14 -9.55 -7.53 3.02
CA ASN A 14 -9.68 -6.12 3.41
C ASN A 14 -8.33 -5.50 3.77
N VAL A 15 -7.51 -6.19 4.56
CA VAL A 15 -6.18 -5.70 4.97
C VAL A 15 -5.27 -5.49 3.75
N ALA A 16 -5.29 -6.42 2.80
CA ALA A 16 -4.47 -6.31 1.60
C ALA A 16 -4.90 -5.16 0.69
N ILE A 17 -6.21 -4.94 0.54
CA ILE A 17 -6.76 -3.79 -0.18
C ILE A 17 -6.33 -2.49 0.50
N TRP A 18 -6.40 -2.40 1.83
CA TRP A 18 -5.93 -1.22 2.57
C TRP A 18 -4.43 -0.96 2.37
N LEU A 19 -3.60 -2.01 2.36
CA LEU A 19 -2.16 -1.90 2.10
C LEU A 19 -1.87 -1.42 0.67
N VAL A 20 -2.57 -1.96 -0.33
CA VAL A 20 -2.43 -1.53 -1.73
C VAL A 20 -2.85 -0.08 -1.90
N CYS A 21 -4.07 0.27 -1.48
CA CYS A 21 -4.61 1.61 -1.63
C CYS A 21 -3.81 2.65 -0.84
N GLY A 22 -3.42 2.32 0.40
CA GLY A 22 -2.56 3.17 1.22
C GLY A 22 -1.17 3.35 0.59
N GLY A 23 -0.58 2.28 0.05
CA GLY A 23 0.70 2.33 -0.63
C GLY A 23 0.68 3.19 -1.90
N ILE A 24 -0.36 3.05 -2.73
CA ILE A 24 -0.55 3.88 -3.92
C ILE A 24 -0.76 5.34 -3.52
N GLY A 25 -1.60 5.60 -2.51
CA GLY A 25 -1.83 6.94 -1.99
C GLY A 25 -0.56 7.60 -1.48
N LEU A 26 0.27 6.89 -0.72
CA LEU A 26 1.55 7.39 -0.22
C LEU A 26 2.56 7.65 -1.33
N SER A 27 2.58 6.80 -2.36
CA SER A 27 3.45 6.98 -3.53
C SER A 27 3.08 8.23 -4.33
N ILE A 28 1.77 8.43 -4.57
CA ILE A 28 1.25 9.62 -5.24
C ILE A 28 1.52 10.87 -4.39
N LEU A 29 1.26 10.81 -3.08
CA LEU A 29 1.50 11.93 -2.17
C LEU A 29 2.98 12.31 -2.13
N SER A 30 3.87 11.32 -2.08
CA SER A 30 5.32 11.53 -2.15
C SER A 30 5.72 12.26 -3.43
N TRP A 31 5.16 11.90 -4.59
CA TRP A 31 5.40 12.61 -5.84
C TRP A 31 5.00 14.09 -5.76
N PHE A 32 3.78 14.38 -5.32
CA PHE A 32 3.30 15.76 -5.19
C PHE A 32 4.13 16.58 -4.20
N LEU A 33 4.46 16.00 -3.04
CA LEU A 33 5.30 16.66 -2.04
C LEU A 33 6.73 16.86 -2.54
N GLY A 34 7.28 15.92 -3.32
CA GLY A 34 8.61 16.03 -3.93
C GLY A 34 8.69 17.16 -4.94
N VAL A 35 7.73 17.23 -5.87
CA VAL A 35 7.62 18.33 -6.84
C VAL A 35 7.44 19.67 -6.11
N GLY A 36 6.56 19.73 -5.10
CA GLY A 36 6.35 20.92 -4.28
C GLY A 36 7.61 21.36 -3.53
N ALA A 37 8.38 20.42 -2.97
CA ALA A 37 9.62 20.71 -2.27
C ALA A 37 10.70 21.27 -3.21
N VAL A 38 10.84 20.71 -4.42
CA VAL A 38 11.77 21.24 -5.44
C VAL A 38 11.37 22.65 -5.88
N MET A 39 10.08 22.88 -6.12
CA MET A 39 9.55 24.21 -6.47
C MET A 39 9.76 25.22 -5.35
N ALA A 40 9.49 24.85 -4.10
CA ALA A 40 9.72 25.71 -2.95
C ALA A 40 11.20 26.09 -2.79
N LEU A 41 12.10 25.12 -2.98
CA LEU A 41 13.54 25.36 -2.92
C LEU A 41 14.04 26.25 -4.07
N ALA A 42 13.47 26.10 -5.27
CA ALA A 42 13.82 26.94 -6.42
C ALA A 42 13.40 28.40 -6.21
N LEU A 43 12.31 28.63 -5.47
CA LEU A 43 11.75 29.96 -5.19
C LEU A 43 12.30 30.61 -3.91
N SER A 44 12.98 29.85 -3.04
CA SER A 44 13.35 30.35 -1.71
C SER A 44 14.53 31.31 -1.68
N GLY A 45 15.30 31.46 -2.78
CA GLY A 45 16.55 32.23 -2.79
C GLY A 45 17.57 31.58 -1.86
N GLN A 46 18.52 30.81 -2.42
CA GLN A 46 19.33 29.83 -1.67
C GLN A 46 20.40 30.41 -0.72
N GLU A 47 20.15 31.55 -0.08
CA GLU A 47 21.12 32.27 0.74
C GLU A 47 21.11 31.81 2.20
N ASP A 48 19.98 31.27 2.70
CA ASP A 48 19.84 30.84 4.09
C ASP A 48 20.24 29.36 4.32
N PRO A 49 21.26 29.07 5.16
CA PRO A 49 21.70 27.70 5.46
C PRO A 49 20.60 26.82 6.08
N HIS A 50 19.70 27.42 6.86
CA HIS A 50 18.59 26.72 7.50
C HIS A 50 17.58 26.17 6.48
N VAL A 51 17.35 26.89 5.38
CA VAL A 51 16.43 26.48 4.31
C VAL A 51 16.99 25.27 3.57
N ILE A 52 18.30 25.25 3.32
CA ILE A 52 18.98 24.13 2.66
C ILE A 52 18.90 22.86 3.52
N ILE A 53 19.17 22.98 4.82
CA ILE A 53 19.09 21.86 5.76
C ILE A 53 17.64 21.33 5.84
N ALA A 54 16.67 22.22 5.98
CA ALA A 54 15.26 21.83 6.03
C ALA A 54 14.81 21.15 4.73
N ALA A 55 15.27 21.63 3.56
CA ALA A 55 14.98 21.01 2.27
C ALA A 55 15.61 19.61 2.13
N ALA A 56 16.83 19.41 2.65
CA ALA A 56 17.48 18.10 2.64
C ALA A 56 16.71 17.07 3.50
N PHE A 57 16.30 17.46 4.72
CA PHE A 57 15.47 16.60 5.57
C PHE A 57 14.08 16.36 4.95
N GLY A 58 13.48 17.38 4.33
CA GLY A 58 12.23 17.26 3.60
C GLY A 58 12.34 16.26 2.45
N ALA A 59 13.39 16.34 1.64
CA ALA A 59 13.65 15.43 0.53
C ALA A 59 13.83 13.97 0.99
N ILE A 60 14.60 13.75 2.07
CA ILE A 60 14.77 12.42 2.67
C ILE A 60 13.42 11.90 3.18
N GLY A 61 12.63 12.73 3.87
CA GLY A 61 11.30 12.37 4.36
C GLY A 61 10.35 11.97 3.24
N VAL A 62 10.30 12.74 2.16
CA VAL A 62 9.49 12.45 0.97
C VAL A 62 9.94 11.16 0.29
N MET A 63 11.25 10.93 0.17
CA MET A 63 11.82 9.69 -0.39
C MET A 63 11.40 8.47 0.44
N LEU A 64 11.52 8.54 1.77
CA LEU A 64 11.12 7.45 2.67
C LEU A 64 9.61 7.19 2.58
N LEU A 65 8.80 8.24 2.49
CA LEU A 65 7.34 8.13 2.30
C LEU A 65 7.00 7.39 1.01
N GLY A 66 7.67 7.74 -0.09
CA GLY A 66 7.49 7.09 -1.39
C GLY A 66 7.95 5.64 -1.37
N ALA A 67 9.11 5.35 -0.79
CA ALA A 67 9.63 3.99 -0.63
C ALA A 67 8.70 3.11 0.20
N LEU A 68 8.16 3.65 1.31
CA LEU A 68 7.17 2.97 2.13
C LEU A 68 5.89 2.72 1.33
N GLY A 69 5.43 3.69 0.54
CA GLY A 69 4.28 3.55 -0.34
C GLY A 69 4.43 2.37 -1.30
N VAL A 70 5.55 2.31 -2.02
CA VAL A 70 5.89 1.22 -2.95
C VAL A 70 5.92 -0.13 -2.22
N LEU A 71 6.55 -0.19 -1.04
CA LEU A 71 6.65 -1.42 -0.26
C LEU A 71 5.27 -1.93 0.18
N LEU A 72 4.39 -1.05 0.64
CA LEU A 72 3.01 -1.42 1.02
C LEU A 72 2.21 -1.90 -0.19
N THR A 73 2.37 -1.26 -1.35
CA THR A 73 1.72 -1.69 -2.60
C THR A 73 2.19 -3.08 -3.03
N ILE A 74 3.48 -3.37 -2.95
CA ILE A 74 4.03 -4.70 -3.28
C ILE A 74 3.49 -5.76 -2.32
N ILE A 75 3.57 -5.52 -1.01
CA ILE A 75 3.10 -6.49 0.00
C ILE A 75 1.61 -6.76 -0.15
N GLY A 76 0.80 -5.71 -0.24
CA GLY A 76 -0.64 -5.84 -0.44
C GLY A 76 -0.97 -6.54 -1.76
N GLY A 77 -0.27 -6.21 -2.84
CA GLY A 77 -0.46 -6.80 -4.17
C GLY A 77 -0.14 -8.30 -4.19
N VAL A 78 1.00 -8.70 -3.61
CA VAL A 78 1.39 -10.12 -3.49
C VAL A 78 0.35 -10.89 -2.67
N TRP A 79 -0.17 -10.30 -1.60
CA TRP A 79 -1.18 -10.94 -0.77
C TRP A 79 -2.53 -11.10 -1.49
N MET A 80 -2.97 -10.09 -2.25
CA MET A 80 -4.15 -10.20 -3.11
C MET A 80 -3.99 -11.30 -4.15
N LEU A 81 -2.83 -11.38 -4.82
CA LEU A 81 -2.55 -12.44 -5.79
C LEU A 81 -2.57 -13.84 -5.14
N ALA A 82 -1.94 -13.99 -3.97
CA ALA A 82 -1.95 -15.25 -3.23
C ALA A 82 -3.37 -15.70 -2.88
N GLN A 83 -4.26 -14.77 -2.49
CA GLN A 83 -5.66 -15.07 -2.24
C GLN A 83 -6.43 -15.45 -3.50
N VAL A 84 -6.21 -14.74 -4.61
CA VAL A 84 -6.85 -15.09 -5.90
C VAL A 84 -6.46 -16.50 -6.31
N ILE A 85 -5.18 -16.87 -6.19
CA ILE A 85 -4.71 -18.24 -6.48
C ILE A 85 -5.34 -19.25 -5.52
N ALA A 86 -5.46 -18.93 -4.22
CA ALA A 86 -6.08 -19.81 -3.24
C ALA A 86 -7.58 -20.01 -3.51
N ASP A 87 -8.31 -18.96 -3.90
CA ASP A 87 -9.74 -19.04 -4.16
C ASP A 87 -10.05 -19.83 -5.44
N GLN A 88 -9.19 -19.74 -6.47
CA GLN A 88 -9.27 -20.59 -7.66
C GLN A 88 -9.08 -22.08 -7.33
N ARG A 89 -8.25 -22.42 -6.33
CA ARG A 89 -8.04 -23.81 -5.90
C ARG A 89 -9.21 -24.38 -5.07
N GLY A 90 -9.98 -23.52 -4.39
CA GLY A 90 -11.13 -23.92 -3.56
C GLY A 90 -12.48 -23.87 -4.27
N GLY A 91 -12.52 -23.54 -5.56
CA GLY A 91 -13.76 -23.35 -6.32
C GLY A 91 -14.59 -24.61 -6.53
N GLU A 92 -13.97 -25.79 -6.59
CA GLU A 92 -14.71 -27.06 -6.74
C GLU A 92 -15.49 -27.41 -5.47
N GLU A 93 -14.88 -27.26 -4.30
CA GLU A 93 -15.47 -27.63 -3.01
C GLU A 93 -16.65 -26.72 -2.61
N LYS A 94 -16.58 -25.42 -2.95
CA LYS A 94 -17.68 -24.46 -2.73
C LYS A 94 -18.88 -24.72 -3.64
N ARG A 95 -18.69 -25.27 -4.85
CA ARG A 95 -19.77 -25.55 -5.81
C ARG A 95 -20.66 -26.69 -5.32
N TYR A 96 -20.09 -27.75 -4.72
CA TYR A 96 -20.86 -28.88 -4.23
C TYR A 96 -21.63 -28.59 -2.93
N ARG A 97 -21.10 -27.72 -2.05
CA ARG A 97 -21.77 -27.34 -0.79
C ARG A 97 -23.07 -26.56 -0.98
N ASN A 98 -23.25 -25.89 -2.11
CA ASN A 98 -24.46 -25.12 -2.41
C ASN A 98 -25.55 -25.95 -3.13
N VAL A 99 -25.25 -27.19 -3.51
CA VAL A 99 -26.20 -28.09 -4.21
C VAL A 99 -26.83 -29.11 -3.24
N GLU A 100 -26.21 -29.37 -2.09
CA GLU A 100 -26.72 -30.28 -1.05
C GLU A 100 -27.65 -29.61 -0.01
N ARG A 101 -28.12 -28.38 -0.27
CA ARG A 101 -29.02 -27.66 0.65
C ARG A 101 -30.41 -27.46 0.08
#